data_AF-A0A2I0TAE6-F1
#
_entry.id   AF-A0A2I0TAE6-F1
#
_cell.length_a   1.000
_cell.length_b   1.000
_cell.length_c   1.000
_cell.angle_alpha   90.00
_cell.angle_beta   90.00
_cell.angle_gamma   90.00
#
_symmetry.space_group_name_H-M   'P 1'
#
loop_
_entity.id
_entity.type
_entity.pdbx_description
1 polymer ?
#
loop_
_entity_poly.entity_id
_entity_poly.type
_entity_poly.pdbx_seq_one_letter_code
_entity_poly.pdbx_strand_id
1 'polypeptide(L)' 'MYLLECIYTKHLCLDGRQIHLEIYDPCSQPQRGKLSLTDELHWADGFIIVYDISDRASFAFAKALLYRIRESHIGACKK' A
#
# COMPACT_ATOMS: atom_id res chain seq x y z
N MET A 1 4.97 13.40 22.23
CA MET A 1 5.17 13.58 20.77
C MET A 1 5.49 12.20 20.22
N TYR A 2 4.46 11.37 20.01
CA TYR A 2 4.66 9.98 19.55
C TYR A 2 4.40 9.98 18.04
N LEU A 3 5.44 9.81 17.25
CA LEU A 3 5.32 9.53 15.83
C LEU A 3 4.83 8.09 15.71
N LEU A 4 3.56 7.91 15.34
CA LEU A 4 3.03 6.64 14.85
C LEU A 4 3.73 6.35 13.52
N GLU A 5 4.86 5.64 13.59
CA GLU A 5 5.55 5.14 12.41
C GLU A 5 4.60 4.19 11.67
N CYS A 6 4.15 4.60 10.49
CA CYS A 6 3.30 3.78 9.64
C CYS A 6 4.11 2.91 8.69
N ILE A 7 5.44 2.89 8.84
CA ILE A 7 6.38 2.12 8.04
C ILE A 7 7.05 1.11 8.96
N TYR A 8 6.92 -0.16 8.62
CA TYR A 8 7.63 -1.26 9.25
C TYR A 8 8.78 -1.71 8.36
N THR A 9 9.99 -1.77 8.93
CA THR A 9 11.21 -2.10 8.19
C THR A 9 11.85 -3.39 8.69
N LYS A 10 12.26 -4.28 7.77
CA LYS A 10 12.98 -5.52 8.06
C LYS A 10 14.05 -5.84 7.03
N HIS A 11 15.22 -6.27 7.50
CA HIS A 11 16.18 -7.00 6.68
C HIS A 11 15.89 -8.50 6.77
N LEU A 12 15.82 -9.17 5.63
CA LEU A 12 15.54 -10.60 5.53
C LEU A 12 16.25 -11.23 4.34
N CYS A 13 16.40 -12.56 4.36
CA CYS A 13 16.99 -13.32 3.26
C CYS A 13 15.91 -14.19 2.60
N LEU A 14 15.69 -14.03 1.28
CA LEU A 14 14.83 -14.90 0.48
C LEU A 14 15.64 -15.47 -0.69
N ASP A 15 15.57 -16.79 -0.89
CA ASP A 15 16.29 -17.50 -1.94
C ASP A 15 17.80 -17.18 -2.00
N GLY A 16 18.41 -16.99 -0.82
CA GLY A 16 19.83 -16.64 -0.68
C GLY A 16 20.16 -15.17 -0.97
N ARG A 17 19.18 -14.31 -1.25
CA ARG A 17 19.35 -12.87 -1.47
C ARG A 17 18.91 -12.07 -0.25
N GLN A 18 19.74 -11.11 0.17
CA GLN A 18 19.37 -10.13 1.19
C GLN A 18 18.39 -9.12 0.61
N ILE A 19 17.32 -8.85 1.34
CA ILE A 19 16.22 -7.95 0.95
C ILE A 19 15.94 -6.99 2.10
N HIS A 20 15.72 -5.73 1.74
CA HIS A 20 15.20 -4.69 2.62
C HIS A 20 13.71 -4.55 2.37
N LEU A 21 12.89 -4.98 3.32
CA LEU A 21 11.44 -4.93 3.25
C LEU A 21 10.92 -3.73 4.03
N GLU A 22 10.14 -2.89 3.36
CA GLU A 22 9.41 -1.77 3.95
C GLU A 22 7.91 -1.99 3.70
N ILE A 23 7.11 -1.96 4.76
CA ILE A 23 5.65 -2.08 4.70
C ILE A 23 5.03 -0.82 5.26
N TYR A 24 4.30 -0.08 4.43
CA TYR A 24 3.46 1.03 4.87
C TYR A 24 2.05 0.52 5.22
N ASP A 25 1.59 0.80 6.43
CA ASP A 25 0.21 0.56 6.88
C ASP A 25 -0.55 1.89 7.05
N PRO A 26 -1.45 2.25 6.11
CA PRO A 26 -2.22 3.48 6.19
C PRO A 26 -3.28 3.47 7.31
N CYS A 27 -3.65 2.30 7.85
CA CYS A 27 -4.59 2.20 8.97
C CYS A 27 -4.02 2.72 10.29
N SER A 28 -2.70 2.87 10.38
CA SER A 28 -2.01 3.35 11.57
C SER A 28 -2.03 4.88 11.73
N GLN A 29 -2.49 5.65 10.72
CA GLN A 29 -2.64 7.11 10.83
C GLN A 29 -4.04 7.56 11.30
N PRO A 30 -4.14 8.40 12.35
CA PRO A 30 -5.40 9.02 12.74
C PRO A 30 -5.79 10.15 11.77
N GLN A 31 -6.38 9.82 10.61
CA GLN A 31 -7.03 10.70 9.61
C GLN A 31 -6.44 12.11 9.39
N ARG A 32 -5.15 12.36 9.65
CA ARG A 32 -4.52 13.67 9.53
C ARG A 32 -3.66 13.71 8.28
N GLY A 33 -4.24 14.30 7.24
CA GLY A 33 -3.59 14.52 5.97
C GLY A 33 -3.63 13.26 5.12
N LYS A 34 -4.74 13.06 4.40
CA LYS A 34 -4.75 12.19 3.23
C LYS A 34 -3.64 12.69 2.30
N LEU A 35 -2.47 12.05 2.34
CA LEU A 35 -1.58 12.08 1.20
C LEU A 35 -2.44 11.71 -0.02
N SER A 36 -2.21 12.38 -1.14
CA SER A 36 -2.91 11.95 -2.35
C SER A 36 -2.52 10.49 -2.56
N LEU A 37 -3.49 9.62 -2.85
CA LEU A 37 -3.19 8.20 -3.08
C LEU A 37 -2.09 8.03 -4.13
N THR A 38 -1.98 8.97 -5.06
CA THR A 38 -0.89 9.07 -6.02
C THR A 38 0.51 9.14 -5.37
N ASP A 39 0.69 9.97 -4.34
CA ASP A 39 1.97 10.08 -3.62
C ASP A 39 2.28 8.81 -2.80
N GLU A 40 1.24 8.19 -2.23
CA GLU A 40 1.34 6.88 -1.55
C GLU A 40 1.50 5.70 -2.51
N LEU A 41 1.37 5.89 -3.82
CA LEU A 41 1.52 4.81 -4.80
C LEU A 41 2.91 4.78 -5.43
N HIS A 42 3.66 5.88 -5.40
CA HIS A 42 4.98 5.97 -6.02
C HIS A 42 6.11 5.32 -5.20
N TRP A 43 5.92 5.10 -3.90
CA TRP A 43 6.97 4.52 -3.04
C TRP A 43 7.02 2.98 -3.06
N ALA A 44 5.95 2.31 -3.51
CA ALA A 44 5.79 0.88 -3.35
C ALA A 44 6.13 0.10 -4.62
N ASP A 45 6.93 -0.96 -4.48
CA ASP A 45 7.16 -1.95 -5.54
C ASP A 45 5.95 -2.91 -5.72
N GLY A 46 5.08 -2.99 -4.71
CA GLY A 46 3.92 -3.88 -4.71
C GLY A 46 2.86 -3.47 -3.71
N PHE A 47 1.62 -3.92 -3.95
CA PHE A 47 0.45 -3.58 -3.15
C PHE A 47 -0.20 -4.83 -2.59
N ILE A 48 -0.63 -4.77 -1.32
CA ILE A 48 -1.44 -5.80 -0.67
C ILE A 48 -2.83 -5.22 -0.43
N ILE A 49 -3.86 -5.83 -1.02
CA ILE A 49 -5.26 -5.46 -0.79
C ILE A 49 -5.93 -6.56 0.02
N VAL A 50 -6.41 -6.21 1.21
CA VAL A 50 -7.05 -7.14 2.15
C VAL A 50 -8.56 -6.86 2.19
N TYR A 51 -9.36 -7.92 2.29
CA TYR A 51 -10.80 -7.84 2.52
C TYR A 51 -11.25 -8.97 3.47
N ASP A 52 -12.41 -8.81 4.08
CA ASP A 52 -13.05 -9.83 4.91
C ASP A 52 -13.99 -10.68 4.04
N ILE A 53 -13.77 -12.00 4.03
CA ILE A 53 -14.60 -12.94 3.27
C ILE A 53 -16.07 -12.96 3.71
N SER A 54 -16.33 -12.52 4.93
CA SER A 54 -17.67 -12.45 5.52
C SER A 54 -18.39 -11.13 5.18
N ASP A 55 -17.66 -10.12 4.70
CA ASP A 55 -18.21 -8.81 4.35
C ASP A 55 -18.06 -8.52 2.85
N ARG A 56 -19.18 -8.60 2.13
CA ARG A 56 -19.27 -8.28 0.71
C ARG A 56 -18.91 -6.82 0.40
N ALA A 57 -19.17 -5.90 1.32
CA ALA A 57 -18.83 -4.49 1.13
C ALA A 57 -17.31 -4.29 1.14
N SER A 58 -16.58 -4.95 2.04
CA SER A 58 -15.11 -4.96 2.05
C SER A 58 -14.52 -5.46 0.72
N PHE A 59 -15.10 -6.51 0.13
CA PHE A 59 -14.67 -7.01 -1.19
C PHE A 59 -14.94 -5.99 -2.31
N ALA A 60 -16.11 -5.34 -2.30
CA ALA A 60 -16.43 -4.31 -3.28
C ALA A 60 -15.44 -3.11 -3.18
N PHE A 61 -15.09 -2.71 -1.96
CA PHE A 61 -14.10 -1.67 -1.71
C PHE A 61 -12.69 -2.09 -2.19
N ALA A 62 -12.23 -3.30 -1.85
CA ALA A 62 -10.97 -3.86 -2.33
C ALA A 62 -10.86 -3.87 -3.86
N LYS A 63 -11.96 -4.25 -4.54
CA LYS A 63 -12.05 -4.21 -6.00
C LYS A 63 -11.93 -2.78 -6.54
N ALA A 64 -12.59 -1.81 -5.91
CA ALA A 64 -12.47 -0.41 -6.31
C ALA A 64 -11.02 0.11 -6.13
N LEU A 65 -10.36 -0.26 -5.03
CA LEU A 65 -8.95 0.10 -4.79
C LEU A 65 -8.03 -0.48 -5.87
N LEU A 66 -8.23 -1.74 -6.26
CA LEU A 66 -7.46 -2.37 -7.34
C LEU A 66 -7.56 -1.59 -8.66
N TYR A 67 -8.76 -1.14 -9.05
CA TYR A 67 -8.93 -0.35 -10.27
C TYR A 67 -8.17 0.98 -10.19
N ARG A 68 -8.24 1.67 -9.05
CA ARG A 68 -7.54 2.94 -8.84
C ARG A 68 -6.03 2.81 -8.93
N ILE A 69 -5.46 1.75 -8.33
CA ILE A 69 -4.03 1.43 -8.43
C ILE A 69 -3.62 1.21 -9.90
N ARG A 70 -4.41 0.45 -10.65
CA ARG A 70 -4.12 0.18 -12.06
C ARG A 70 -4.16 1.46 -12.90
N GLU A 71 -5.15 2.31 -12.70
CA GLU A 71 -5.28 3.57 -13.43
C GLU A 71 -4.08 4.51 -13.20
N SER A 72 -3.58 4.62 -11.97
CA SER A 72 -2.40 5.44 -11.67
C SER A 72 -1.12 4.90 -12.33
N HIS A 73 -0.97 3.58 -12.48
CA HIS A 73 0.21 2.99 -13.13
C HIS A 73 0.14 2.97 -14.66
N ILE A 74 -1.05 2.96 -15.28
CA ILE A 74 -1.20 3.02 -16.75
C ILE A 74 -0.74 4.38 -17.31
N GLY A 75 -0.83 5.46 -16.53
CA GLY A 75 -0.33 6.79 -16.92
C GLY A 75 1.20 6.90 -17.01
N ALA A 76 1.95 6.01 -16.35
CA ALA A 76 3.42 6.09 -16.26
C ALA A 76 4.16 5.52 -17.49
N CYS A 77 3.49 4.68 -18.30
CA CYS A 77 4.11 4.03 -19.47
C CYS A 77 3.95 4.82 -20.79
N LYS A 78 3.46 6.07 -20.75
CA LYS A 78 3.48 6.98 -21.89
C LYS A 78 4.68 7.94 -21.78
N LYS A 79 5.87 7.46 -22.12
CA LYS A 79 7.03 8.26 -22.51
C LYS A 79 7.79 7.56 -23.61
#